data_AF-A0A6G8RSM8-F1
#
_entry.id   AF-A0A6G8RSM8-F1
#
_cell.length_a   1.000
_cell.length_b   1.000
_cell.length_c   1.000
_cell.angle_alpha   90.00
_cell.angle_beta   90.00
_cell.angle_gamma   90.00
#
_symmetry.space_group_name_H-M   'P 1'
#
loop_
_entity.id
_entity.type
_entity.pdbx_description
1 polymer ?
#
loop_
_entity_poly.entity_id
_entity_poly.type
_entity_poly.pdbx_seq_one_letter_code
_entity_poly.pdbx_strand_id
1 'polypeptide(L)' 'MAGLSIWHVLIFAIVVILLFGTSKLKNLGKDVGGAVKDFKKSIKDDPLEHTPVHESRLLDTEVKNSEKKPI' A
#
# COMPACT_ATOMS: atom_id res chain seq x y z
N MET A 1 -14.77 -37.27 -4.92
CA MET A 1 -13.84 -36.12 -5.03
C MET A 1 -14.25 -35.07 -4.00
N ALA A 2 -13.55 -35.00 -2.87
CA ALA A 2 -13.85 -34.03 -1.82
C ALA A 2 -13.42 -32.63 -2.32
N GLY A 3 -14.38 -31.85 -2.81
CA GLY A 3 -14.15 -30.47 -3.20
C GLY A 3 -13.78 -29.64 -1.98
N LEU A 4 -12.87 -28.69 -2.17
CA LEU A 4 -12.53 -27.68 -1.16
C LEU A 4 -13.79 -26.86 -0.85
N SER A 5 -14.56 -27.33 0.14
CA SER A 5 -15.73 -26.62 0.62
C SER A 5 -15.28 -25.40 1.41
N ILE A 6 -15.91 -24.26 1.14
CA ILE A 6 -15.64 -22.97 1.80
C ILE A 6 -15.63 -23.11 3.34
N TRP A 7 -16.44 -24.02 3.89
CA TRP A 7 -16.45 -24.35 5.31
C TRP A 7 -15.11 -24.86 5.85
N HIS A 8 -14.38 -25.66 5.08
CA HIS A 8 -13.08 -26.18 5.51
C HIS A 8 -12.03 -25.06 5.52
N VAL A 9 -12.05 -24.18 4.52
CA VAL A 9 -11.14 -23.04 4.43
C VAL A 9 -11.36 -22.07 5.59
N LEU A 10 -12.62 -21.83 5.99
CA LEU A 10 -12.94 -20.95 7.11
C LEU A 10 -12.43 -21.50 8.45
N ILE A 11 -12.70 -22.78 8.73
CA ILE A 11 -12.17 -23.45 9.94
C ILE A 11 -10.63 -23.43 9.93
N PHE A 12 -10.00 -23.74 8.80
CA PHE A 12 -8.55 -23.73 8.67
C PHE A 12 -7.96 -22.34 8.93
N ALA A 13 -8.57 -21.28 8.39
CA ALA A 13 -8.13 -19.91 8.61
C ALA A 13 -8.18 -19.52 10.10
N ILE A 14 -9.21 -19.92 10.83
CA ILE A 14 -9.31 -19.68 12.28
C ILE A 14 -8.17 -20.36 13.03
N VAL A 15 -7.88 -21.63 12.72
CA VAL A 15 -6.77 -22.37 13.36
C VAL A 15 -5.44 -21.70 13.08
N VAL A 16 -5.17 -21.28 11.84
CA VAL A 16 -3.94 -20.58 11.47
C VAL A 16 -3.83 -19.25 12.23
N ILE A 17 -4.91 -18.47 12.34
CA ILE A 17 -4.91 -17.21 13.09
C ILE A 17 -4.61 -17.44 14.58
N LEU A 18 -5.15 -18.51 15.18
CA LEU A 18 -4.88 -18.84 16.58
C LEU A 18 -3.43 -19.30 16.81
N LEU A 19 -2.85 -20.08 15.90
CA LEU A 19 -1.47 -20.57 16.01
C LEU A 19 -0.44 -19.46 15.84
N PHE A 20 -0.60 -18.62 14.81
CA PHE A 20 0.34 -17.55 14.50
C PHE A 20 0.07 -16.28 15.31
N GLY A 21 -1.14 -16.16 15.88
CA GLY A 21 -1.65 -14.94 16.49
C GLY A 21 -1.99 -13.86 15.46
N THR A 22 -2.94 -13.00 15.80
CA THR A 22 -3.39 -11.89 14.93
C THR A 22 -2.31 -10.83 14.73
N SER A 23 -1.34 -10.71 15.64
CA SER A 23 -0.28 -9.70 15.57
C SER A 23 0.68 -9.93 14.40
N LYS A 24 1.15 -11.18 14.21
CA LYS A 24 2.02 -11.56 13.09
C LYS A 24 1.28 -11.47 11.76
N LEU A 25 0.05 -11.98 11.71
CA LEU A 25 -0.81 -11.92 10.52
C LEU A 25 -1.17 -10.48 10.12
N LYS A 26 -1.35 -9.57 11.08
CA LYS A 26 -1.66 -8.17 10.81
C LYS A 26 -0.47 -7.42 10.20
N ASN A 27 0.75 -7.67 10.70
CA ASN A 27 1.95 -7.04 10.14
C ASN A 27 2.20 -7.56 8.71
N LEU A 28 2.26 -8.88 8.53
CA LEU A 28 2.44 -9.50 7.21
C LEU A 28 1.28 -9.17 6.24
N GLY A 29 0.05 -9.15 6.74
CA GLY A 29 -1.13 -8.82 5.97
C GLY A 29 -1.18 -7.35 5.55
N LYS A 30 -0.59 -6.42 6.33
CA LYS A 30 -0.44 -5.02 5.90
C LYS A 30 0.54 -4.89 4.74
N ASP A 31 1.69 -5.56 4.83
CA ASP A 31 2.74 -5.47 3.82
C ASP A 31 2.30 -6.12 2.50
N VAL A 32 1.77 -7.34 2.57
CA VAL A 32 1.26 -8.07 1.40
C VAL A 32 -0.05 -7.45 0.90
N GLY A 33 -0.95 -7.07 1.81
CA GLY A 33 -2.22 -6.46 1.46
C GLY A 33 -2.08 -5.09 0.79
N GLY A 34 -1.07 -4.30 1.17
CA GLY A 34 -0.70 -3.06 0.48
C GLY A 34 -0.32 -3.31 -0.98
N ALA A 35 0.62 -4.23 -1.22
CA ALA A 35 1.06 -4.58 -2.57
C ALA A 35 -0.09 -5.13 -3.44
N VAL A 36 -0.94 -6.00 -2.88
CA VAL A 36 -2.11 -6.54 -3.61
C VAL A 36 -3.17 -5.47 -3.86
N LYS A 37 -3.34 -4.51 -2.93
CA LYS A 37 -4.27 -3.37 -3.11
C LYS A 37 -3.83 -2.49 -4.27
N ASP A 38 -2.54 -2.14 -4.34
CA ASP A 38 -2.00 -1.31 -5.41
C ASP A 38 -2.06 -2.06 -6.75
N PHE A 39 -1.75 -3.36 -6.78
CA PHE A 39 -1.91 -4.21 -7.96
C PHE A 39 -3.37 -4.26 -8.46
N LYS A 40 -4.33 -4.47 -7.55
CA LYS A 40 -5.76 -4.45 -7.90
C LYS A 40 -6.24 -3.07 -8.37
N LYS A 41 -5.63 -1.99 -7.86
CA LYS A 41 -5.94 -0.62 -8.28
C LYS A 41 -5.44 -0.37 -9.70
N SER A 42 -4.19 -0.71 -9.99
CA SER A 42 -3.62 -0.60 -11.35
C SER A 42 -4.38 -1.43 -12.39
N ILE A 43 -4.90 -2.60 -12.02
CA ILE A 43 -5.72 -3.44 -12.92
C ILE A 43 -7.13 -2.86 -13.12
N LYS A 44 -7.64 -2.10 -12.15
CA LYS A 44 -8.98 -1.48 -12.24
C LYS A 44 -8.98 -0.09 -12.89
N ASP A 45 -7.86 0.61 -12.87
CA ASP A 45 -7.73 1.98 -13.40
C ASP A 45 -7.59 2.02 -14.96
N ASP A 46 -7.58 0.86 -15.64
CA ASP A 46 -7.86 0.72 -17.07
C ASP A 46 -9.36 0.40 -17.26
N PRO A 47 -10.30 1.36 -17.09
CA PRO A 47 -10.49 2.44 -18.06
C PRO A 47 -10.92 3.79 -17.45
N LEU A 48 -10.27 4.87 -17.89
CA LEU A 48 -10.80 6.24 -17.87
C LEU A 48 -11.35 6.76 -16.52
N GLU A 49 -10.52 6.98 -15.48
CA GLU A 49 -10.70 8.14 -14.59
C GLU A 49 -9.64 8.30 -13.48
N HIS A 50 -9.20 9.57 -13.31
CA HIS A 50 -8.60 10.18 -12.13
C HIS A 50 -7.14 9.85 -11.73
N THR A 51 -6.23 10.65 -12.29
CA THR A 51 -4.93 11.03 -11.72
C THR A 51 -5.12 11.98 -10.52
N PRO A 52 -4.80 11.61 -9.26
CA PRO A 52 -4.52 12.60 -8.24
C PRO A 52 -3.08 13.09 -8.43
N VAL A 53 -2.98 14.31 -8.95
CA VAL A 53 -1.78 15.14 -8.97
C VAL A 53 -1.15 15.16 -7.58
N HIS A 54 0.07 14.66 -7.46
CA HIS A 54 0.93 14.90 -6.30
C HIS A 54 2.33 15.32 -6.78
N GLU A 55 2.36 16.31 -7.67
CA GLU A 55 3.56 17.06 -8.01
C GLU A 55 3.61 18.29 -7.09
N SER A 56 4.38 18.18 -6.02
CA SER A 56 4.63 19.27 -5.11
C SER A 56 6.06 19.17 -4.58
N ARG A 57 6.91 20.07 -5.08
CA ARG A 57 8.08 20.66 -4.41
C ARG A 57 9.38 19.87 -4.39
N LEU A 58 9.90 19.52 -5.57
CA LEU A 58 11.35 19.57 -5.77
C LEU A 58 11.59 20.52 -6.93
N LEU A 59 12.52 21.45 -6.75
CA LEU A 59 12.88 22.61 -7.60
C LEU A 59 12.30 23.93 -7.05
N ASP A 60 13.21 24.91 -6.91
CA ASP A 60 13.02 26.29 -6.43
C ASP A 60 13.19 26.53 -4.92
N THR A 61 14.38 26.26 -4.38
CA THR A 61 15.08 27.20 -3.48
C THR A 61 16.59 26.97 -3.59
N GLU A 62 17.16 27.32 -4.73
CA GLU A 62 18.59 27.58 -4.87
C GLU A 62 18.76 29.05 -5.32
N VAL A 63 19.67 29.75 -4.63
CA VAL A 63 20.28 31.04 -4.99
C VAL A 63 19.38 32.30 -4.98
N LYS A 64 19.16 32.85 -3.78
CA LYS A 64 19.40 34.30 -3.56
C LYS A 64 19.49 34.61 -2.07
N ASN A 65 20.70 34.84 -1.56
CA ASN A 65 21.04 36.02 -0.75
C ASN A 65 22.43 35.84 -0.12
N SER A 66 23.45 35.87 -0.98
CA SER A 66 24.74 36.43 -0.60
C SER A 66 25.03 37.51 -1.64
N GLU A 67 25.66 38.59 -1.20
CA GLU A 67 26.01 39.80 -1.96
C GLU A 67 24.93 40.91 -1.98
N LYS A 68 24.95 41.76 -0.93
CA LYS A 68 25.46 43.16 -1.03
C LYS A 68 25.14 43.96 0.24
N LYS A 69 26.08 43.96 1.19
CA LYS A 69 26.41 45.07 2.10
C LYS A 69 27.91 45.31 1.85
N PRO A 70 28.43 46.51 1.53
CA PRO A 70 28.19 47.83 2.15
C PRO A 70 27.85 48.88 1.06
N ILE A 71 27.56 50.17 1.28
CA ILE A 71 28.05 51.24 2.17
C ILE A 71 26.86 52.18 2.38
#